data_AF-A0A0S9NIP3-F1
#
_entry.id   AF-A0A0S9NIP3-F1
#
_cell.length_a   1.000
_cell.length_b   1.000
_cell.length_c   1.000
_cell.angle_alpha   90.00
_cell.angle_beta   90.00
_cell.angle_gamma   90.00
#
_symmetry.space_group_name_H-M   'P 1'
#
loop_
_entity.id
_entity.type
_entity.pdbx_description
1 polymer ?
#
loop_
_entity_poly.entity_id
_entity_poly.type
_entity_poly.pdbx_seq_one_letter_code
_entity_poly.pdbx_strand_id
1 'polypeptide(L)'
;MRCTIALASATFLAPAAHAAPAPFSADAKHVSEWVLQSGDNAGLPFALVDKKAAMLYLFGADGQLRAASPALLGAAPGDSGAPGLNQRDLSTLAFHERTTPAGRYAAQPGRNLQGEPVVWIDYGAALAIHRLRPGPAHERRAERLRSATPADNKISLGCVVVPVAFYEQQVAPLLGQGRSVVYILPETMAASDVFGWQ
;
A
#
# COMPACT_ATOMS: atom_id res chain seq x y z
N MET A 1 -54.65 -2.57 35.55
CA MET A 1 -53.43 -1.87 35.10
C MET A 1 -52.29 -2.89 35.02
N ARG A 2 -52.01 -3.43 33.82
CA ARG A 2 -50.88 -4.33 33.56
C ARG A 2 -50.23 -3.87 32.26
N CYS A 3 -49.02 -3.34 32.37
CA CYS A 3 -48.22 -2.82 31.28
C CYS A 3 -47.31 -3.95 30.80
N THR A 4 -47.52 -4.46 29.59
CA THR A 4 -46.64 -5.44 28.95
C THR A 4 -45.66 -4.68 28.06
N ILE A 5 -44.39 -4.65 28.45
CA ILE A 5 -43.30 -4.07 27.66
C ILE A 5 -42.78 -5.17 26.72
N ALA A 6 -42.90 -4.94 25.41
CA ALA A 6 -42.27 -5.78 24.40
C ALA A 6 -40.78 -5.42 24.28
N LEU A 7 -39.90 -6.37 24.58
CA LEU A 7 -38.46 -6.25 24.31
C LEU A 7 -38.21 -6.52 22.83
N ALA A 8 -37.83 -5.48 22.09
CA ALA A 8 -37.28 -5.63 20.75
C ALA A 8 -35.80 -6.05 20.86
N SER A 9 -35.48 -7.27 20.43
CA SER A 9 -34.11 -7.73 20.30
C SER A 9 -33.44 -7.04 19.12
N ALA A 10 -32.52 -6.12 19.39
CA ALA A 10 -31.63 -5.56 18.38
C ALA A 10 -30.53 -6.58 18.05
N THR A 11 -30.56 -7.15 16.86
CA THR A 11 -29.42 -7.89 16.28
C THR A 11 -28.30 -6.90 15.98
N PHE A 12 -27.25 -6.93 16.80
CA PHE A 12 -25.99 -6.27 16.47
C PHE A 12 -25.33 -7.00 15.30
N LEU A 13 -25.22 -6.35 14.15
CA LEU A 13 -24.33 -6.80 13.09
C LEU A 13 -22.89 -6.69 13.61
N ALA A 14 -22.21 -7.83 13.78
CA ALA A 14 -20.79 -7.84 14.06
C ALA A 14 -20.03 -7.17 12.89
N PRO A 15 -18.97 -6.38 13.15
CA PRO A 15 -18.13 -5.86 12.09
C PRO A 15 -17.54 -7.02 11.29
N ALA A 16 -17.53 -6.88 9.96
CA ALA A 16 -16.90 -7.86 9.07
C ALA A 16 -15.48 -8.14 9.56
N ALA A 17 -15.21 -9.41 9.88
CA ALA A 17 -13.90 -9.85 10.34
C ALA A 17 -12.84 -9.37 9.34
N HIS A 18 -11.85 -8.65 9.84
CA HIS A 18 -10.66 -8.32 9.07
C HIS A 18 -10.05 -9.66 8.62
N ALA A 19 -10.04 -9.92 7.31
CA ALA A 19 -9.43 -11.12 6.78
C ALA A 19 -8.02 -11.26 7.36
N ALA A 20 -7.65 -12.46 7.79
CA ALA A 20 -6.29 -12.73 8.26
C ALA A 20 -5.29 -12.21 7.20
N PRO A 21 -4.16 -11.63 7.61
CA PRO A 21 -3.19 -11.11 6.66
C PRO A 21 -2.83 -12.21 5.66
N ALA A 22 -3.00 -11.92 4.36
CA ALA A 22 -2.68 -12.87 3.31
C ALA A 22 -1.22 -13.33 3.49
N PRO A 23 -0.93 -14.64 3.36
CA PRO A 23 0.43 -15.15 3.55
C PRO A 23 1.39 -14.41 2.62
N PHE A 24 2.59 -14.14 3.12
CA PHE A 24 3.67 -13.59 2.30
C PHE A 24 3.84 -14.44 1.04
N SER A 25 4.03 -13.79 -0.10
CA SER A 25 4.61 -14.49 -1.25
C SER A 25 6.04 -14.93 -0.91
N ALA A 26 6.57 -15.86 -1.70
CA ALA A 26 7.96 -16.30 -1.54
C ALA A 26 8.94 -15.11 -1.65
N ASP A 27 8.73 -14.23 -2.63
CA ASP A 27 9.54 -13.02 -2.82
C ASP A 27 9.40 -12.07 -1.62
N ALA A 28 8.18 -11.82 -1.15
CA ALA A 28 7.93 -10.93 0.00
C ALA A 28 8.57 -11.47 1.29
N LYS A 29 8.49 -12.79 1.51
CA LYS A 29 9.16 -13.44 2.64
C LYS A 29 10.67 -13.27 2.52
N HIS A 30 11.25 -13.63 1.39
CA HIS A 30 12.70 -13.57 1.17
C HIS A 30 13.24 -12.14 1.32
N VAL A 31 12.59 -11.15 0.70
CA VAL A 31 12.98 -9.74 0.83
C VAL A 31 12.86 -9.28 2.28
N SER A 32 11.78 -9.63 2.98
CA SER A 32 11.63 -9.27 4.39
C SER A 32 12.74 -9.86 5.27
N GLU A 33 13.10 -11.13 5.07
CA GLU A 33 14.19 -11.79 5.78
C GLU A 33 15.54 -11.13 5.47
N TRP A 34 15.80 -10.80 4.21
CA TRP A 34 17.01 -10.08 3.81
C TRP A 34 17.11 -8.69 4.43
N VAL A 35 16.04 -7.89 4.44
CA VAL A 35 16.04 -6.55 5.07
C VAL A 35 16.45 -6.66 6.54
N LEU A 36 15.91 -7.66 7.25
CA LEU A 36 16.17 -7.86 8.68
C LEU A 36 17.57 -8.39 8.96
N GLN A 37 18.08 -9.32 8.13
CA GLN A 37 19.42 -9.89 8.30
C GLN A 37 20.52 -8.91 7.94
N SER A 38 20.33 -8.13 6.87
CA SER A 38 21.30 -7.13 6.41
C SER A 38 21.26 -5.84 7.23
N GLY A 39 20.12 -5.53 7.87
CA GLY A 39 19.88 -4.22 8.48
C GLY A 39 19.73 -3.10 7.45
N ASP A 40 19.37 -3.42 6.20
CA ASP A 40 19.29 -2.45 5.10
C ASP A 40 18.29 -1.31 5.38
N ASN A 41 17.26 -1.55 6.20
CA ASN A 41 16.33 -0.50 6.65
C ASN A 41 16.99 0.53 7.62
N ALA A 42 18.24 0.32 8.02
CA ALA A 42 18.99 1.17 8.95
C ALA A 42 18.26 1.40 10.29
N GLY A 43 17.51 0.40 10.77
CA GLY A 43 16.72 0.48 11.99
C GLY A 43 15.48 1.38 11.89
N LEU A 44 15.08 1.83 10.70
CA LEU A 44 13.85 2.58 10.47
C LEU A 44 12.64 1.64 10.29
N PRO A 45 11.42 2.06 10.65
CA PRO A 45 10.23 1.33 10.25
C PRO A 45 10.14 1.28 8.72
N PHE A 46 9.58 0.21 8.18
CA PHE A 46 9.52 0.02 6.73
C PHE A 46 8.23 -0.60 6.24
N ALA A 47 7.93 -0.40 4.97
CA ALA A 47 6.88 -1.11 4.24
C ALA A 47 7.48 -2.00 3.15
N LEU A 48 6.80 -3.11 2.89
CA LEU A 48 7.03 -3.96 1.74
C LEU A 48 5.76 -3.99 0.89
N VAL A 49 5.87 -3.59 -0.37
CA VAL A 49 4.79 -3.59 -1.36
C VAL A 49 5.04 -4.74 -2.33
N ASP A 50 4.24 -5.80 -2.20
CA ASP A 50 4.24 -6.93 -3.12
C ASP A 50 3.32 -6.62 -4.31
N LYS A 51 3.93 -6.35 -5.46
CA LYS A 51 3.21 -5.99 -6.68
C LYS A 51 2.41 -7.16 -7.27
N LYS A 52 2.92 -8.39 -7.14
CA LYS A 52 2.29 -9.61 -7.68
C LYS A 52 1.07 -10.00 -6.84
N ALA A 53 1.18 -9.86 -5.52
CA ALA A 53 0.06 -10.12 -4.59
C ALA A 53 -0.87 -8.92 -4.38
N ALA A 54 -0.48 -7.73 -4.84
CA ALA A 54 -1.17 -6.46 -4.59
C ALA A 54 -1.39 -6.18 -3.08
N MET A 55 -0.35 -6.43 -2.29
CA MET A 55 -0.35 -6.32 -0.83
C MET A 55 0.69 -5.31 -0.35
N LEU A 56 0.38 -4.66 0.77
CA LEU A 56 1.33 -3.86 1.55
C LEU A 56 1.45 -4.46 2.95
N TYR A 57 2.70 -4.70 3.38
CA TYR A 57 3.07 -5.18 4.71
C TYR A 57 3.84 -4.07 5.44
N LEU A 58 3.48 -3.82 6.70
CA LEU A 58 4.08 -2.79 7.55
C LEU A 58 4.92 -3.41 8.65
N PHE A 59 6.18 -2.98 8.78
CA PHE A 59 7.12 -3.47 9.78
C PHE A 59 7.58 -2.34 10.70
N GLY A 60 7.66 -2.66 11.98
CA GLY A 60 8.27 -1.77 12.97
C GLY A 60 9.79 -1.63 12.76
N ALA A 61 10.39 -0.66 13.44
CA ALA A 61 11.84 -0.51 13.50
C ALA A 61 12.56 -1.74 14.09
N ASP A 62 11.86 -2.48 14.94
CA ASP A 62 12.29 -3.77 15.52
C ASP A 62 12.14 -4.96 14.54
N GLY A 63 11.73 -4.69 13.30
CA GLY A 63 11.59 -5.70 12.26
C GLY A 63 10.34 -6.57 12.36
N GLN A 64 9.47 -6.31 13.32
CA GLN A 64 8.26 -7.11 13.53
C GLN A 64 7.13 -6.62 12.61
N LEU A 65 6.41 -7.57 12.00
CA LEU A 65 5.21 -7.27 11.22
C LEU A 65 4.14 -6.65 12.14
N ARG A 66 3.60 -5.50 11.74
CA ARG A 66 2.56 -4.76 12.45
C ARG A 66 1.19 -4.97 11.84
N ALA A 67 1.11 -4.87 10.52
CA ALA A 67 -0.15 -5.00 9.80
C ALA A 67 0.11 -5.32 8.32
N ALA A 68 -0.92 -5.84 7.65
CA ALA A 68 -0.92 -6.02 6.20
C ALA A 68 -2.30 -5.67 5.63
N SER A 69 -2.33 -5.24 4.36
CA SER A 69 -3.58 -4.90 3.68
C SER A 69 -3.42 -5.04 2.16
N PRO A 70 -4.51 -5.37 1.43
CA PRO A 70 -4.56 -5.13 -0.01
C PRO A 70 -4.27 -3.66 -0.32
N ALA A 71 -3.62 -3.43 -1.46
CA ALA A 71 -3.34 -2.11 -1.98
C ALA A 71 -3.69 -2.04 -3.46
N LEU A 72 -4.22 -0.91 -3.92
CA LEU A 72 -4.32 -0.61 -5.34
C LEU A 72 -2.97 -0.08 -5.82
N LEU A 73 -2.54 -0.60 -6.96
CA LEU A 73 -1.25 -0.32 -7.57
C LEU A 73 -1.47 0.18 -9.00
N GLY A 74 -0.37 0.59 -9.64
CA GLY A 74 -0.35 1.06 -11.02
C GLY A 74 -1.13 0.13 -11.95
N ALA A 75 -1.94 0.71 -12.84
CA ALA A 75 -2.78 -0.02 -13.77
C ALA A 75 -1.98 -0.88 -14.77
N ALA A 76 -0.80 -0.43 -15.16
CA ALA A 76 0.07 -1.20 -16.05
C ALA A 76 1.08 -2.04 -15.27
N PRO A 77 1.38 -3.27 -15.74
CA PRO A 77 2.51 -4.02 -15.24
C PRO A 77 3.82 -3.32 -15.64
N GLY A 78 4.82 -3.38 -14.77
CA GLY A 78 6.18 -2.92 -15.08
C GLY A 78 6.91 -2.32 -13.88
N ASP A 79 8.23 -2.47 -13.85
CA ASP A 79 9.07 -2.13 -12.69
C ASP A 79 9.74 -0.75 -12.76
N SER A 80 9.63 -0.05 -13.88
CA SER A 80 10.20 1.30 -14.05
C SER A 80 9.11 2.38 -14.03
N GLY A 81 9.45 3.56 -13.51
CA GLY A 81 8.58 4.73 -13.54
C GLY A 81 8.83 5.60 -14.77
N ALA A 82 7.78 6.32 -15.20
CA ALA A 82 7.95 7.35 -16.22
C ALA A 82 8.71 8.57 -15.65
N PRO A 83 9.54 9.25 -16.45
CA PRO A 83 10.29 10.41 -15.99
C PRO A 83 9.40 11.65 -15.81
N GLY A 84 9.80 12.52 -14.87
CA GLY A 84 9.23 13.88 -14.73
C GLY A 84 7.76 13.95 -14.32
N LEU A 85 7.24 12.92 -13.65
CA LEU A 85 5.81 12.84 -13.30
C LEU A 85 5.34 13.99 -12.39
N ASN A 86 6.20 14.51 -11.52
CA ASN A 86 5.86 15.63 -10.65
C ASN A 86 5.57 16.97 -11.38
N GLN A 87 5.92 17.08 -12.66
CA GLN A 87 5.72 18.28 -13.49
C GLN A 87 4.64 18.08 -14.56
N ARG A 88 4.03 16.89 -14.62
CA ARG A 88 3.05 16.51 -15.65
C ARG A 88 1.65 16.46 -15.06
N ASP A 89 0.66 16.69 -15.92
CA ASP A 89 -0.71 16.35 -15.57
C ASP A 89 -0.87 14.82 -15.57
N LEU A 90 -0.99 14.23 -14.38
CA LEU A 90 -1.09 12.78 -14.21
C LEU A 90 -2.32 12.18 -14.91
N SER A 91 -3.37 12.98 -15.19
CA SER A 91 -4.55 12.51 -15.92
C SER A 91 -4.23 12.17 -17.39
N THR A 92 -3.12 12.71 -17.92
CA THR A 92 -2.68 12.51 -19.30
C THR A 92 -1.76 11.30 -19.49
N LEU A 93 -1.40 10.59 -18.41
CA LEU A 93 -0.49 9.45 -18.50
C LEU A 93 -1.06 8.36 -19.41
N ALA A 94 -0.25 7.92 -20.37
CA ALA A 94 -0.54 6.75 -21.18
C ALA A 94 -0.61 5.51 -20.27
N PHE A 95 -1.35 4.46 -20.70
CA PHE A 95 -1.54 3.27 -19.87
C PHE A 95 -0.21 2.67 -19.39
N HIS A 96 0.76 2.48 -20.27
CA HIS A 96 2.07 1.89 -19.95
C HIS A 96 2.92 2.74 -18.98
N GLU A 97 2.59 4.01 -18.77
CA GLU A 97 3.27 4.88 -17.79
C GLU A 97 2.68 4.74 -16.38
N ARG A 98 1.52 4.10 -16.23
CA ARG A 98 0.80 3.95 -14.95
C ARG A 98 1.31 2.76 -14.17
N THR A 99 2.62 2.71 -13.93
CA THR A 99 3.29 1.63 -13.18
C THR A 99 3.49 2.03 -11.73
N THR A 100 3.58 1.04 -10.84
CA THR A 100 4.20 1.25 -9.51
C THR A 100 5.66 0.80 -9.62
N PRO A 101 6.62 1.73 -9.62
CA PRO A 101 8.03 1.39 -9.86
C PRO A 101 8.60 0.53 -8.73
N ALA A 102 9.37 -0.50 -9.08
CA ALA A 102 10.05 -1.35 -8.11
C ALA A 102 11.32 -0.67 -7.59
N GLY A 103 11.71 -0.95 -6.35
CA GLY A 103 12.93 -0.41 -5.77
C GLY A 103 12.89 -0.23 -4.26
N ARG A 104 13.99 0.30 -3.74
CA ARG A 104 14.15 0.71 -2.34
C ARG A 104 14.12 2.23 -2.26
N TYR A 105 13.21 2.76 -1.45
CA TYR A 105 12.97 4.19 -1.34
C TYR A 105 13.12 4.67 0.09
N ALA A 106 13.86 5.76 0.29
CA ALA A 106 13.81 6.52 1.53
C ALA A 106 12.51 7.33 1.54
N ALA A 107 11.57 6.92 2.39
CA ALA A 107 10.25 7.52 2.47
C ALA A 107 10.12 8.51 3.63
N GLN A 108 9.19 9.45 3.49
CA GLN A 108 8.95 10.48 4.50
C GLN A 108 7.47 10.91 4.53
N PRO A 109 6.96 11.36 5.69
CA PRO A 109 5.64 11.97 5.77
C PRO A 109 5.59 13.27 4.98
N GLY A 110 4.40 13.59 4.47
CA GLY A 110 4.14 14.88 3.85
C GLY A 110 2.65 15.12 3.68
N ARG A 111 2.31 16.09 2.84
CA ARG A 111 0.93 16.42 2.48
C ARG A 111 0.78 16.52 0.97
N ASN A 112 -0.37 16.09 0.45
CA ASN A 112 -0.73 16.34 -0.94
C ASN A 112 -1.19 17.81 -1.14
N LEU A 113 -1.55 18.16 -2.37
CA LEU A 113 -1.99 19.52 -2.73
C LEU A 113 -3.29 19.95 -2.01
N GLN A 114 -4.10 18.99 -1.54
CA GLN A 114 -5.31 19.23 -0.75
C GLN A 114 -5.01 19.31 0.76
N GLY A 115 -3.74 19.22 1.16
CA GLY A 115 -3.31 19.26 2.55
C GLY A 115 -3.51 17.94 3.31
N GLU A 116 -3.93 16.86 2.66
CA GLU A 116 -4.10 15.56 3.32
C GLU A 116 -2.75 14.86 3.55
N PRO A 117 -2.59 14.14 4.67
CA PRO A 117 -1.36 13.41 4.95
C PRO A 117 -1.13 12.28 3.94
N VAL A 118 0.11 12.18 3.47
CA VAL A 118 0.61 11.09 2.61
C VAL A 118 1.97 10.63 3.12
N VAL A 119 2.40 9.43 2.73
CA VAL A 119 3.80 9.01 2.85
C VAL A 119 4.41 9.10 1.46
N TRP A 120 5.32 10.06 1.25
CA TRP A 120 6.06 10.19 0.01
C TRP A 120 7.07 9.04 -0.09
N ILE A 121 6.92 8.22 -1.13
CA ILE A 121 7.88 7.19 -1.51
C ILE A 121 8.97 7.84 -2.34
N ASP A 122 8.57 8.59 -3.37
CA ASP A 122 9.43 9.42 -4.19
C ASP A 122 8.64 10.65 -4.63
N TYR A 123 9.04 11.82 -4.11
CA TYR A 123 8.37 13.09 -4.44
C TYR A 123 8.60 13.49 -5.91
N GLY A 124 9.78 13.25 -6.46
CA GLY A 124 10.11 13.58 -7.85
C GLY A 124 9.34 12.71 -8.85
N ALA A 125 9.05 11.47 -8.48
CA ALA A 125 8.20 10.55 -9.25
C ALA A 125 6.70 10.69 -8.97
N ALA A 126 6.27 11.67 -8.16
CA ALA A 126 4.88 11.82 -7.71
C ALA A 126 4.30 10.52 -7.10
N LEU A 127 5.13 9.73 -6.43
CA LEU A 127 4.81 8.40 -5.92
C LEU A 127 4.63 8.45 -4.40
N ALA A 128 3.47 7.99 -3.93
CA ALA A 128 3.13 8.00 -2.51
C ALA A 128 2.30 6.79 -2.07
N ILE A 129 2.33 6.51 -0.77
CA ILE A 129 1.29 5.73 -0.08
C ILE A 129 0.24 6.71 0.41
N HIS A 130 -1.03 6.45 0.10
CA HIS A 130 -2.12 7.24 0.65
C HIS A 130 -3.42 6.44 0.82
N ARG A 131 -4.30 6.94 1.68
CA ARG A 131 -5.65 6.37 1.84
C ARG A 131 -6.47 6.46 0.56
N LEU A 132 -7.41 5.53 0.38
CA LEU A 132 -8.43 5.61 -0.64
C LEU A 132 -9.21 6.92 -0.51
N ARG A 133 -9.43 7.59 -1.65
CA ARG A 133 -10.25 8.81 -1.76
C ARG A 133 -11.50 8.54 -2.59
N PRO A 134 -12.52 9.42 -2.55
CA PRO A 134 -13.58 9.44 -3.55
C PRO A 134 -13.00 9.53 -4.98
N GLY A 135 -13.70 8.95 -5.94
CA GLY A 135 -13.31 8.91 -7.34
C GLY A 135 -14.45 8.39 -8.21
N PRO A 136 -14.24 8.21 -9.52
CA PRO A 136 -15.29 7.75 -10.43
C PRO A 136 -15.86 6.40 -9.99
N ALA A 137 -17.19 6.31 -9.85
CA ALA A 137 -17.84 5.11 -9.31
C ALA A 137 -17.58 3.85 -10.14
N HIS A 138 -17.43 4.02 -11.47
CA HIS A 138 -17.15 2.92 -12.39
C HIS A 138 -15.77 2.27 -12.18
N GLU A 139 -14.82 2.95 -11.52
CA GLU A 139 -13.53 2.36 -11.17
C GLU A 139 -13.66 1.30 -10.06
N ARG A 140 -14.72 1.35 -9.25
CA ARG A 140 -15.03 0.35 -8.21
C ARG A 140 -13.86 0.07 -7.26
N ARG A 141 -13.11 1.13 -6.89
CA ARG A 141 -11.84 1.01 -6.14
C ARG A 141 -12.00 0.35 -4.77
N ALA A 142 -13.11 0.62 -4.08
CA ALA A 142 -13.40 0.01 -2.78
C ALA A 142 -13.77 -1.49 -2.91
N GLU A 143 -14.40 -1.89 -4.01
CA GLU A 143 -14.67 -3.29 -4.34
C GLU A 143 -13.37 -4.01 -4.70
N ARG A 144 -12.51 -3.38 -5.52
CA ARG A 144 -11.20 -3.93 -5.91
C ARG A 144 -10.36 -4.26 -4.68
N LEU A 145 -10.24 -3.34 -3.72
CA LEU A 145 -9.54 -3.59 -2.44
C LEU A 145 -10.10 -4.76 -1.61
N ARG A 146 -11.33 -5.21 -1.87
CA ARG A 146 -11.95 -6.37 -1.22
C ARG A 146 -11.90 -7.63 -2.08
N SER A 147 -11.42 -7.53 -3.32
CA SER A 147 -11.29 -8.68 -4.21
C SER A 147 -10.16 -9.59 -3.73
N ALA A 148 -10.36 -10.91 -3.92
CA ALA A 148 -9.33 -11.91 -3.69
C ALA A 148 -8.31 -11.98 -4.85
N THR A 149 -8.60 -11.33 -5.99
CA THR A 149 -7.76 -11.41 -7.20
C THR A 149 -6.83 -10.21 -7.27
N PRO A 150 -5.49 -10.37 -7.17
CA PRO A 150 -4.55 -9.25 -7.21
C PRO A 150 -4.63 -8.40 -8.49
N ALA A 151 -4.99 -9.00 -9.62
CA ALA A 151 -5.17 -8.30 -10.89
C ALA A 151 -6.28 -7.22 -10.82
N ASP A 152 -7.30 -7.41 -9.96
CA ASP A 152 -8.35 -6.41 -9.77
C ASP A 152 -7.80 -5.14 -9.10
N ASN A 153 -6.65 -5.20 -8.46
CA ASN A 153 -6.07 -4.06 -7.73
C ASN A 153 -5.17 -3.18 -8.62
N LYS A 154 -4.97 -3.54 -9.89
CA LYS A 154 -4.20 -2.74 -10.86
C LYS A 154 -5.07 -1.66 -11.49
N ILE A 155 -5.09 -0.46 -10.89
CA ILE A 155 -5.97 0.63 -11.33
C ILE A 155 -5.42 2.04 -11.06
N SER A 156 -4.45 2.19 -10.17
CA SER A 156 -3.90 3.50 -9.84
C SER A 156 -3.01 4.06 -10.97
N LEU A 157 -2.64 5.34 -10.86
CA LEU A 157 -1.67 5.96 -11.76
C LEU A 157 -0.21 5.68 -11.35
N GLY A 158 0.00 4.93 -10.27
CA GLY A 158 1.32 4.52 -9.78
C GLY A 158 1.41 4.49 -8.25
N CYS A 159 0.72 5.41 -7.57
CA CYS A 159 0.64 5.43 -6.11
C CYS A 159 0.13 4.11 -5.50
N VAL A 160 0.55 3.85 -4.27
CA VAL A 160 0.09 2.72 -3.47
C VAL A 160 -1.10 3.17 -2.63
N VAL A 161 -2.30 2.75 -3.03
CA VAL A 161 -3.55 3.20 -2.39
C VAL A 161 -4.11 2.12 -1.49
N VAL A 162 -4.30 2.44 -0.21
CA VAL A 162 -4.76 1.49 0.81
C VAL A 162 -6.13 1.87 1.38
N PRO A 163 -6.87 0.95 2.04
CA PRO A 163 -8.11 1.28 2.74
C PRO A 163 -7.92 2.42 3.74
N VAL A 164 -8.96 3.26 3.92
CA VAL A 164 -8.92 4.42 4.81
C VAL A 164 -8.53 4.03 6.24
N ALA A 165 -9.20 3.03 6.81
CA ALA A 165 -8.92 2.56 8.17
C ALA A 165 -7.48 2.05 8.32
N PHE A 166 -6.98 1.30 7.35
CA PHE A 166 -5.59 0.81 7.38
C PHE A 166 -4.58 1.96 7.34
N TYR A 167 -4.83 2.98 6.51
CA TYR A 167 -3.96 4.14 6.47
C TYR A 167 -3.95 4.88 7.82
N GLU A 168 -5.13 5.20 8.35
CA GLU A 168 -5.26 6.03 9.55
C GLU A 168 -4.78 5.33 10.82
N GLN A 169 -5.00 4.01 10.91
CA GLN A 169 -4.71 3.24 12.12
C GLN A 169 -3.33 2.58 12.10
N GLN A 170 -2.75 2.34 10.91
CA GLN A 170 -1.50 1.58 10.78
C GLN A 170 -0.41 2.39 10.05
N VAL A 171 -0.68 2.92 8.85
CA VAL A 171 0.34 3.63 8.05
C VAL A 171 0.72 4.96 8.69
N ALA A 172 -0.24 5.82 9.02
CA ALA A 172 0.02 7.16 9.51
C ALA A 172 0.71 7.18 10.89
N PRO A 173 0.37 6.29 11.85
CA PRO A 173 1.08 6.22 13.12
C PRO A 173 2.51 5.66 13.01
N LEU A 174 2.80 4.84 11.99
CA LEU A 174 4.10 4.17 11.85
C LEU A 174 5.05 4.87 10.87
N LEU A 175 4.59 5.11 9.64
CA LEU A 175 5.39 5.72 8.56
C LEU A 175 5.11 7.22 8.42
N GLY A 176 3.98 7.69 8.96
CA GLY A 176 3.57 9.10 8.89
C GLY A 176 4.17 10.01 9.97
N GLN A 177 4.98 9.47 10.88
CA GLN A 177 5.57 10.23 12.01
C GLN A 177 7.05 10.59 11.81
N GLY A 178 7.71 10.01 10.80
CA GLY A 178 9.14 10.23 10.59
C GLY A 178 9.66 9.49 9.35
N ARG A 179 10.98 9.50 9.18
CA ARG A 179 11.63 8.80 8.06
C ARG A 179 11.37 7.30 8.13
N SER A 180 11.17 6.69 6.98
CA SER A 180 10.94 5.25 6.83
C SER A 180 11.60 4.74 5.55
N VAL A 181 11.54 3.43 5.32
CA VAL A 181 11.96 2.81 4.05
C VAL A 181 10.77 2.12 3.40
N VAL A 182 10.63 2.21 2.09
CA VAL A 182 9.62 1.47 1.34
C VAL A 182 10.32 0.61 0.30
N TYR A 183 10.10 -0.70 0.37
CA TYR A 183 10.54 -1.67 -0.62
C TYR A 183 9.36 -2.02 -1.50
N ILE A 184 9.49 -1.79 -2.81
CA ILE A 184 8.50 -2.21 -3.79
C ILE A 184 9.11 -3.36 -4.59
N LEU A 185 8.54 -4.55 -4.43
CA LEU A 185 9.03 -5.76 -5.09
C LEU A 185 8.71 -5.72 -6.58
N PRO A 186 9.60 -6.23 -7.45
CA PRO A 186 9.33 -6.27 -8.88
C PRO A 186 8.26 -7.30 -9.25
N GLU A 187 7.66 -7.09 -10.42
CA GLU A 187 6.72 -8.04 -11.04
C GLU A 187 7.16 -8.55 -12.42
N THR A 188 8.14 -7.90 -13.03
CA THR A 188 8.73 -8.27 -14.33
C THR A 188 10.22 -8.63 -14.24
N MET A 189 10.94 -8.05 -13.28
CA MET A 189 12.34 -8.35 -12.98
C MET A 189 12.47 -9.36 -11.81
N ALA A 190 13.66 -9.95 -11.65
CA ALA A 190 13.97 -10.70 -10.44
C ALA A 190 14.22 -9.73 -9.26
N ALA A 191 13.82 -10.12 -8.05
CA ALA A 191 14.06 -9.32 -6.85
C ALA A 191 15.58 -9.11 -6.62
N SER A 192 16.40 -10.11 -6.93
CA SER A 192 17.86 -10.05 -6.89
C SER A 192 18.43 -8.92 -7.75
N ASP A 193 17.85 -8.67 -8.94
CA ASP A 193 18.32 -7.64 -9.87
C ASP A 193 18.00 -6.23 -9.35
N VAL A 194 16.90 -6.09 -8.61
CA VAL A 194 16.45 -4.81 -8.05
C VAL A 194 17.18 -4.46 -6.76
N PHE A 195 17.43 -5.45 -5.90
CA PHE A 195 17.98 -5.23 -4.55
C PHE A 195 19.45 -5.66 -4.39
N GLY A 196 20.03 -6.29 -5.39
CA GLY A 196 21.48 -6.51 -5.49
C GLY A 196 22.03 -7.66 -4.66
N TRP A 197 21.24 -8.70 -4.37
CA TRP A 197 21.73 -9.92 -3.70
C TRP A 197 21.77 -11.13 -4.66
N GLN A 198 22.65 -12.10 -4.36
CA GLN A 198 22.75 -13.41 -5.02
C GLN A 198 22.26 -14.51 -4.08
#